data_AF-A0A5Q4VGA2-F1
#
_entry.id   AF-A0A5Q4VGA2-F1
#
_cell.length_a   1.000
_cell.length_b   1.000
_cell.length_c   1.000
_cell.angle_alpha   90.00
_cell.angle_beta   90.00
_cell.angle_gamma   90.00
#
_symmetry.space_group_name_H-M   'P 1'
#
loop_
_entity.id
_entity.type
_entity.pdbx_description
1 polymer ?
#
loop_
_entity_poly.entity_id
_entity_poly.type
_entity_poly.pdbx_seq_one_letter_code
_entity_poly.pdbx_strand_id
1 'polypeptide(L)'
;MILNRFSRWATRILAVIAIFFTLPALFDKIWTQKSEAPLVFFSPVQKDFVYQKSLGGHQFMYADEGGRVFDRGAFEDLLPFVYFRNYELRNEGPLTLGGQIFDRETIRSQRQSFEIKARDLKGRRPQIDLYPLFNNDPGIAMIPFPEDVFRFTENGMEFINADTNRKDEALSKSFTESLKEKGFAFPATLISGNPTNLKPFDEGYFVKDSQGGVFHIRRVMDQPDIRKTTIPADMGILDIAVSENQRREFYGILMTEKGELFLIAWDSYALIPLPFDGFDPRRMDVKLLVNPLYRTLILTGEDRVHATVMDTEYQPLKSFTLPFSQTGSEMAGNAKDFLFPFTLSLESPWQNQASLQLQKGSLWSFGGIVLAMILYLIFLRRKGPFHRHGGEFGFLMLTGLFGLLPLLFVREN
;
A
#
# COMPACT_ATOMS: atom_id res chain seq x y z
N MET A 1 25.58 -41.23 -19.85
CA MET A 1 26.59 -40.45 -19.09
C MET A 1 26.47 -40.87 -17.63
N ILE A 2 27.49 -41.53 -17.06
CA ILE A 2 27.43 -42.01 -15.67
C ILE A 2 27.63 -40.81 -14.76
N LEU A 3 26.56 -40.30 -14.14
CA LEU A 3 26.69 -39.22 -13.15
C LEU A 3 27.33 -39.78 -11.88
N ASN A 4 28.45 -39.18 -11.47
CA ASN A 4 29.06 -39.46 -10.17
C ASN A 4 28.05 -39.14 -9.03
N ARG A 5 28.20 -39.77 -7.85
CA ARG A 5 27.30 -39.61 -6.69
C ARG A 5 27.01 -38.13 -6.37
N PHE A 6 28.04 -37.29 -6.43
CA PHE A 6 27.94 -35.85 -6.24
C PHE A 6 27.04 -35.17 -7.30
N SER A 7 27.26 -35.47 -8.58
CA SER A 7 26.51 -34.90 -9.70
C SER A 7 25.01 -35.28 -9.65
N ARG A 8 24.70 -36.49 -9.16
CA ARG A 8 23.30 -36.92 -8.96
C ARG A 8 22.61 -36.12 -7.86
N TRP A 9 23.27 -35.94 -6.72
CA TRP A 9 22.72 -35.12 -5.62
C TRP A 9 22.57 -33.66 -6.04
N ALA A 10 23.56 -33.09 -6.74
CA ALA A 10 23.47 -31.74 -7.30
C ALA A 10 22.26 -31.60 -8.24
N THR A 11 22.03 -32.58 -9.10
CA THR A 11 20.89 -32.58 -10.04
C THR A 11 19.54 -32.69 -9.30
N ARG A 12 19.45 -33.54 -8.27
CA ARG A 12 18.24 -33.69 -7.43
C ARG A 12 17.91 -32.39 -6.69
N ILE A 13 18.93 -31.75 -6.11
CA ILE A 13 18.79 -30.47 -5.40
C ILE A 13 18.35 -29.37 -6.38
N LEU A 14 19.00 -29.26 -7.54
CA LEU A 14 18.66 -28.26 -8.55
C LEU A 14 17.22 -28.45 -9.07
N ALA A 15 16.81 -29.69 -9.33
CA ALA A 15 15.46 -30.01 -9.76
C ALA A 15 14.42 -29.65 -8.70
N VAL A 16 14.67 -29.95 -7.42
CA VAL A 16 13.78 -29.52 -6.33
C VAL A 16 13.71 -28.01 -6.25
N ILE A 17 14.83 -27.28 -6.32
CA ILE A 17 14.82 -25.81 -6.28
C ILE A 17 13.97 -25.22 -7.43
N ALA A 18 14.13 -25.75 -8.65
CA ALA A 18 13.34 -25.30 -9.81
C ALA A 18 11.83 -25.57 -9.64
N ILE A 19 11.47 -26.77 -9.18
CA ILE A 19 10.09 -27.17 -8.93
C ILE A 19 9.48 -26.37 -7.77
N PHE A 20 10.27 -26.13 -6.74
CA PHE A 20 9.90 -25.41 -5.52
C PHE A 20 9.52 -23.96 -5.80
N PHE A 21 10.14 -23.34 -6.80
CA PHE A 21 9.77 -21.99 -7.22
C PHE A 21 8.58 -21.97 -8.19
N THR A 22 8.57 -22.89 -9.16
CA THR A 22 7.64 -22.84 -10.31
C THR A 22 6.25 -23.38 -10.01
N LEU A 23 6.14 -24.52 -9.30
CA LEU A 23 4.85 -25.17 -9.08
C LEU A 23 3.93 -24.42 -8.11
N PRO A 24 4.39 -23.86 -6.97
CA PRO A 24 3.51 -23.06 -6.12
C PRO A 24 2.96 -21.85 -6.85
N ALA A 25 3.80 -21.14 -7.62
CA ALA A 25 3.38 -19.98 -8.40
C ALA A 25 2.35 -20.35 -9.47
N LEU A 26 2.52 -21.50 -10.14
CA LEU A 26 1.54 -21.99 -11.11
C LEU A 26 0.23 -22.42 -10.45
N PHE A 27 0.31 -23.06 -9.28
CA PHE A 27 -0.87 -23.43 -8.50
C PHE A 27 -1.67 -22.20 -8.11
N ASP A 28 -1.01 -21.16 -7.60
CA ASP A 28 -1.64 -19.90 -7.23
C ASP A 28 -2.35 -19.25 -8.42
N LYS A 29 -1.69 -19.24 -9.59
CA LYS A 29 -2.27 -18.68 -10.82
C LYS A 29 -3.53 -19.41 -11.28
N ILE A 30 -3.63 -20.72 -11.07
CA ILE A 30 -4.76 -21.53 -11.55
C ILE A 30 -5.89 -21.60 -10.51
N TRP A 31 -5.56 -21.75 -9.22
CA TRP A 31 -6.52 -22.08 -8.17
C TRP A 31 -6.75 -20.97 -7.14
N THR A 32 -5.88 -19.98 -7.01
CA THR A 32 -6.08 -18.86 -6.08
C THR A 32 -6.51 -17.61 -6.83
N GLN A 33 -7.82 -17.36 -6.87
CA GLN A 33 -8.32 -16.02 -7.15
C GLN A 33 -8.19 -15.21 -5.86
N LYS A 34 -7.23 -14.27 -5.83
CA LYS A 34 -7.15 -13.29 -4.74
C LYS A 34 -8.41 -12.42 -4.85
N SER A 35 -9.24 -12.40 -3.81
CA SER A 35 -10.34 -11.45 -3.74
C SER A 35 -9.76 -10.08 -3.41
N GLU A 36 -10.07 -9.09 -4.23
CA GLU A 36 -9.76 -7.70 -3.91
C GLU A 36 -10.61 -7.25 -2.70
N ALA A 37 -10.04 -6.32 -1.93
CA ALA A 37 -10.77 -5.70 -0.84
C ALA A 37 -12.02 -4.98 -1.38
N PRO A 38 -13.20 -5.15 -0.75
CA PRO A 38 -14.38 -4.41 -1.13
C PRO A 38 -14.17 -2.89 -1.05
N LEU A 39 -14.78 -2.14 -1.97
CA LEU A 39 -14.80 -0.70 -1.91
C LEU A 39 -16.02 -0.26 -1.11
N VAL A 40 -15.82 0.43 0.02
CA VAL A 40 -16.89 0.94 0.88
C VAL A 40 -17.04 2.45 0.68
N PHE A 41 -18.27 2.93 0.65
CA PHE A 41 -18.62 4.35 0.50
C PHE A 41 -19.78 4.71 1.42
N PHE A 42 -19.91 5.99 1.74
CA PHE A 42 -21.10 6.52 2.39
C PHE A 42 -22.01 7.19 1.36
N SER A 43 -23.27 6.77 1.27
CA SER A 43 -24.23 7.38 0.37
C SER A 43 -24.89 8.61 1.00
N PRO A 44 -24.73 9.81 0.41
CA PRO A 44 -25.45 11.00 0.88
C PRO A 44 -26.97 10.93 0.59
N VAL A 45 -27.41 10.03 -0.30
CA VAL A 45 -28.83 9.90 -0.70
C VAL A 45 -29.61 9.13 0.35
N GLN A 46 -29.15 7.94 0.73
CA GLN A 46 -29.80 7.11 1.75
C GLN A 46 -29.27 7.33 3.17
N LYS A 47 -28.11 8.02 3.32
CA LYS A 47 -27.41 8.23 4.60
C LYS A 47 -26.92 6.94 5.26
N ASP A 48 -26.61 5.94 4.45
CA ASP A 48 -26.12 4.63 4.86
C ASP A 48 -24.89 4.22 4.03
N PHE A 49 -24.11 3.26 4.55
CA PHE A 49 -22.97 2.72 3.83
C PHE A 49 -23.41 1.81 2.70
N VAL A 50 -22.66 1.90 1.59
CA VAL A 50 -22.80 1.05 0.42
C VAL A 50 -21.43 0.52 0.02
N TYR A 51 -21.38 -0.66 -0.57
CA TYR A 51 -20.12 -1.28 -0.97
C TYR A 51 -20.21 -2.01 -2.30
N GLN A 52 -19.06 -2.08 -2.96
CA GLN A 52 -18.80 -2.88 -4.15
C GLN A 52 -17.83 -4.00 -3.78
N LYS A 53 -18.23 -5.24 -4.03
CA LYS A 53 -17.41 -6.44 -3.79
C LYS A 53 -17.13 -7.17 -5.09
N SER A 54 -15.87 -7.48 -5.36
CA SER A 54 -15.48 -8.33 -6.49
C SER A 54 -15.90 -9.78 -6.23
N LEU A 55 -16.52 -10.40 -7.23
CA LEU A 55 -16.87 -11.84 -7.24
C LEU A 55 -15.89 -12.65 -8.10
N GLY A 56 -14.83 -12.01 -8.62
CA GLY A 56 -13.93 -12.60 -9.62
C GLY A 56 -14.45 -12.44 -11.05
N GLY A 57 -13.56 -12.60 -12.04
CA GLY A 57 -13.94 -12.59 -13.46
C GLY A 57 -14.65 -11.32 -13.95
N HIS A 58 -14.26 -10.14 -13.41
CA HIS A 58 -14.90 -8.84 -13.68
C HIS A 58 -16.38 -8.73 -13.27
N GLN A 59 -16.85 -9.62 -12.38
CA GLN A 59 -18.18 -9.53 -11.80
C GLN A 59 -18.13 -8.82 -10.44
N PHE A 60 -19.10 -7.95 -10.19
CA PHE A 60 -19.19 -7.17 -8.96
C PHE A 60 -20.59 -7.27 -8.37
N MET A 61 -20.64 -7.36 -7.05
CA MET A 61 -21.85 -7.19 -6.25
C MET A 61 -21.87 -5.78 -5.67
N TYR A 62 -23.00 -5.11 -5.77
CA TYR A 62 -23.25 -3.79 -5.17
C TYR A 62 -24.34 -3.97 -4.11
N ALA A 63 -24.06 -3.57 -2.87
CA ALA A 63 -25.03 -3.69 -1.79
C ALA A 63 -24.89 -2.57 -0.75
N ASP A 64 -25.92 -2.40 0.09
CA ASP A 64 -25.87 -1.55 1.27
C ASP A 64 -25.49 -2.34 2.54
N GLU A 65 -25.27 -1.62 3.64
CA GLU A 65 -25.03 -2.21 4.96
C GLU A 65 -26.16 -3.14 5.45
N GLY A 66 -27.38 -2.99 4.94
CA GLY A 66 -28.53 -3.87 5.22
C GLY A 66 -28.58 -5.13 4.36
N GLY A 67 -27.65 -5.28 3.40
CA GLY A 67 -27.56 -6.41 2.50
C GLY A 67 -28.48 -6.34 1.28
N ARG A 68 -29.14 -5.20 1.03
CA ARG A 68 -29.94 -5.00 -0.19
C ARG A 68 -28.98 -4.87 -1.37
N VAL A 69 -29.21 -5.68 -2.40
CA VAL A 69 -28.40 -5.69 -3.62
C VAL A 69 -28.98 -4.72 -4.65
N PHE A 70 -28.08 -4.02 -5.35
CA PHE A 70 -28.40 -3.07 -6.41
C PHE A 70 -27.80 -3.53 -7.74
N ASP A 71 -28.42 -3.10 -8.84
CA ASP A 71 -27.69 -3.02 -10.10
C ASP A 71 -26.67 -1.88 -10.05
N ARG A 72 -25.77 -1.85 -11.04
CA ARG A 72 -24.71 -0.85 -11.08
C ARG A 72 -25.24 0.59 -11.19
N GLY A 73 -26.29 0.82 -11.97
CA GLY A 73 -26.83 2.17 -12.19
C GLY A 73 -27.43 2.73 -10.90
N ALA A 74 -28.26 1.93 -10.23
CA ALA A 74 -28.85 2.27 -8.94
C ALA A 74 -27.77 2.52 -7.86
N PHE A 75 -26.68 1.73 -7.86
CA PHE A 75 -25.56 1.98 -6.96
C PHE A 75 -24.83 3.30 -7.24
N GLU A 76 -24.59 3.62 -8.52
CA GLU A 76 -23.97 4.88 -8.91
C GLU A 76 -24.84 6.10 -8.54
N ASP A 77 -26.18 5.96 -8.66
CA ASP A 77 -27.15 6.99 -8.27
C ASP A 77 -27.15 7.28 -6.76
N LEU A 78 -26.81 6.29 -5.92
CA LEU A 78 -26.62 6.48 -4.49
C LEU A 78 -25.34 7.26 -4.16
N LEU A 79 -24.40 7.37 -5.10
CA LEU A 79 -23.08 7.96 -4.89
C LEU A 79 -22.80 9.11 -5.89
N PRO A 80 -23.68 10.12 -5.98
CA PRO A 80 -23.61 11.13 -7.04
C PRO A 80 -22.35 11.99 -6.97
N PHE A 81 -21.77 12.19 -5.78
CA PHE A 81 -20.47 12.87 -5.67
C PHE A 81 -19.32 11.99 -6.14
N VAL A 82 -19.31 10.68 -5.87
CA VAL A 82 -18.22 9.79 -6.30
C VAL A 82 -18.27 9.61 -7.82
N TYR A 83 -19.45 9.27 -8.35
CA TYR A 83 -19.72 9.05 -9.77
C TYR A 83 -20.19 10.31 -10.50
N PHE A 84 -19.77 11.48 -10.04
CA PHE A 84 -20.17 12.77 -10.61
C PHE A 84 -19.94 12.89 -12.12
N ARG A 85 -18.90 12.23 -12.68
CA ARG A 85 -18.68 12.23 -14.13
C ARG A 85 -19.81 11.54 -14.90
N ASN A 86 -20.38 10.46 -14.35
CA ASN A 86 -21.52 9.77 -14.95
C ASN A 86 -22.77 10.64 -14.84
N TYR A 87 -22.95 11.31 -13.70
CA TYR A 87 -24.00 12.30 -13.50
C TYR A 87 -23.91 13.46 -14.52
N GLU A 88 -22.71 14.00 -14.76
CA GLU A 88 -22.46 15.03 -15.78
C GLU A 88 -22.81 14.55 -17.19
N LEU A 89 -22.42 13.32 -17.57
CA LEU A 89 -22.70 12.74 -18.88
C LEU A 89 -24.20 12.57 -19.14
N ARG A 90 -24.98 12.29 -18.10
CA ARG A 90 -26.44 12.17 -18.20
C ARG A 90 -27.16 13.52 -18.29
N ASN A 91 -26.44 14.65 -18.20
CA ASN A 91 -27.01 16.00 -18.15
C ASN A 91 -28.11 16.17 -17.10
N GLU A 92 -28.00 15.41 -16.01
CA GLU A 92 -28.80 15.65 -14.82
C GLU A 92 -28.36 17.03 -14.28
N GLY A 93 -29.34 17.90 -13.98
CA GLY A 93 -29.13 19.32 -13.66
C GLY A 93 -28.29 19.54 -12.39
N PRO A 94 -28.34 20.71 -11.74
CA PRO A 94 -27.66 20.85 -10.46
C PRO A 94 -28.23 19.84 -9.44
N LEU A 95 -27.33 19.16 -8.73
CA LEU A 95 -27.69 18.07 -7.83
C LEU A 95 -28.35 18.66 -6.57
N THR A 96 -29.57 18.23 -6.25
CA THR A 96 -30.25 18.66 -5.03
C THR A 96 -30.20 17.55 -3.99
N LEU A 97 -29.47 17.76 -2.89
CA LEU A 97 -29.37 16.81 -1.78
C LEU A 97 -29.40 17.53 -0.44
N GLY A 98 -30.14 16.98 0.53
CA GLY A 98 -30.21 17.53 1.88
C GLY A 98 -30.71 18.99 1.96
N GLY A 99 -31.52 19.42 0.99
CA GLY A 99 -32.01 20.80 0.88
C GLY A 99 -31.01 21.80 0.30
N GLN A 100 -29.85 21.33 -0.18
CA GLN A 100 -28.83 22.15 -0.83
C GLN A 100 -28.73 21.81 -2.31
N ILE A 101 -28.40 22.82 -3.11
CA ILE A 101 -28.19 22.69 -4.56
C ILE A 101 -26.68 22.75 -4.82
N PHE A 102 -26.16 21.72 -5.47
CA PHE A 102 -24.76 21.60 -5.82
C PHE A 102 -24.61 21.68 -7.34
N ASP A 103 -24.01 22.76 -7.82
CA ASP A 103 -23.64 22.87 -9.21
C ASP A 103 -22.34 22.10 -9.50
N ARG A 104 -21.98 22.04 -10.79
CA ARG A 104 -20.82 21.29 -11.26
C ARG A 104 -19.51 21.82 -10.69
N GLU A 105 -19.39 23.14 -10.58
CA GLU A 105 -18.17 23.79 -10.10
C GLU A 105 -17.97 23.55 -8.60
N THR A 106 -19.04 23.65 -7.82
CA THR A 106 -19.05 23.35 -6.38
C THR A 106 -18.66 21.90 -6.12
N ILE A 107 -19.24 20.94 -6.85
CA ILE A 107 -18.90 19.53 -6.66
C ILE A 107 -17.43 19.27 -7.03
N ARG A 108 -16.91 19.88 -8.09
CA ARG A 108 -15.52 19.68 -8.51
C ARG A 108 -14.53 20.30 -7.52
N SER A 109 -14.80 21.51 -7.04
CA SER A 109 -13.91 22.22 -6.12
C SER A 109 -13.95 21.63 -4.72
N GLN A 110 -15.08 21.09 -4.26
CA GLN A 110 -15.24 20.59 -2.89
C GLN A 110 -14.98 19.09 -2.71
N ARG A 111 -14.57 18.38 -3.77
CA ARG A 111 -14.20 16.97 -3.69
C ARG A 111 -12.70 16.78 -3.51
N GLN A 112 -12.35 15.80 -2.69
CA GLN A 112 -10.98 15.33 -2.54
C GLN A 112 -11.01 13.84 -2.24
N SER A 113 -10.11 13.07 -2.87
CA SER A 113 -9.88 11.68 -2.54
C SER A 113 -8.40 11.54 -2.26
N PHE A 114 -8.08 10.86 -1.19
CA PHE A 114 -6.73 10.69 -0.73
C PHE A 114 -6.56 9.26 -0.22
N GLU A 115 -5.47 8.60 -0.61
CA GLU A 115 -5.20 7.20 -0.27
C GLU A 115 -3.73 7.01 0.06
N ILE A 116 -3.45 6.35 1.18
CA ILE A 116 -2.13 5.89 1.56
C ILE A 116 -2.20 4.38 1.71
N LYS A 117 -1.32 3.69 1.01
CA LYS A 117 -1.18 2.24 1.19
C LYS A 117 -0.08 1.92 2.18
N ALA A 118 -0.30 0.93 3.02
CA ALA A 118 0.70 0.48 4.00
C ALA A 118 2.04 0.09 3.36
N ARG A 119 2.01 -0.40 2.11
CA ARG A 119 3.20 -0.77 1.33
C ARG A 119 3.97 0.42 0.75
N ASP A 120 3.33 1.58 0.64
CA ASP A 120 3.91 2.79 0.06
C ASP A 120 4.54 3.72 1.11
N LEU A 121 4.39 3.38 2.39
CA LEU A 121 5.06 4.08 3.48
C LEU A 121 6.58 4.10 3.29
N LYS A 122 7.21 5.17 3.78
CA LYS A 122 8.67 5.28 3.73
C LYS A 122 9.37 4.14 4.49
N GLY A 123 10.51 3.72 3.94
CA GLY A 123 11.26 2.57 4.43
C GLY A 123 10.68 1.20 4.03
N ARG A 124 9.57 1.16 3.29
CA ARG A 124 8.94 -0.08 2.82
C ARG A 124 8.99 -0.30 1.31
N ARG A 125 9.57 0.65 0.59
CA ARG A 125 9.85 0.58 -0.83
C ARG A 125 11.29 1.01 -1.06
N PRO A 126 11.99 0.46 -2.06
CA PRO A 126 13.25 1.03 -2.52
C PRO A 126 12.99 2.48 -2.95
N GLN A 127 13.67 3.42 -2.31
CA GLN A 127 13.52 4.83 -2.59
C GLN A 127 14.89 5.44 -2.80
N ILE A 128 15.03 6.21 -3.87
CA ILE A 128 16.17 7.07 -4.10
C ILE A 128 15.85 8.38 -3.38
N ASP A 129 16.74 8.82 -2.49
CA ASP A 129 16.57 10.07 -1.72
C ASP A 129 16.89 11.31 -2.56
N LEU A 130 16.15 11.47 -3.66
CA LEU A 130 16.13 12.63 -4.53
C LEU A 130 14.69 13.05 -4.76
N TYR A 131 14.39 14.31 -4.48
CA TYR A 131 13.03 14.84 -4.45
C TYR A 131 12.95 16.11 -5.31
N PRO A 132 11.93 16.29 -6.15
CA PRO A 132 11.73 17.58 -6.81
C PRO A 132 11.29 18.62 -5.78
N LEU A 133 11.76 19.87 -5.87
CA LEU A 133 11.16 21.00 -5.16
C LEU A 133 10.72 22.04 -6.18
N PHE A 134 9.41 22.13 -6.39
CA PHE A 134 8.84 23.02 -7.39
C PHE A 134 9.00 24.48 -6.96
N ASN A 135 9.26 25.36 -7.94
CA ASN A 135 9.27 26.80 -7.71
C ASN A 135 7.86 27.36 -7.89
N ASN A 136 7.29 27.90 -6.81
CA ASN A 136 6.04 28.62 -6.86
C ASN A 136 6.25 30.02 -7.43
N ASP A 137 5.95 30.17 -8.72
CA ASP A 137 5.90 31.46 -9.43
C ASP A 137 4.44 31.80 -9.79
N PRO A 138 3.84 32.83 -9.16
CA PRO A 138 2.49 33.29 -9.50
C PRO A 138 2.30 33.72 -10.96
N GLY A 139 3.38 34.02 -11.68
CA GLY A 139 3.38 34.39 -13.09
C GLY A 139 3.26 33.20 -14.05
N ILE A 140 3.40 31.96 -13.57
CA ILE A 140 3.38 30.75 -14.40
C ILE A 140 2.13 29.91 -14.09
N ALA A 141 1.27 29.72 -15.09
CA ALA A 141 0.00 29.01 -14.91
C ALA A 141 0.14 27.49 -14.71
N MET A 142 1.22 26.89 -15.24
CA MET A 142 1.51 25.46 -15.11
C MET A 142 2.71 25.27 -14.20
N ILE A 143 2.66 24.29 -13.30
CA ILE A 143 3.79 23.97 -12.42
C ILE A 143 4.88 23.29 -13.27
N PRO A 144 6.01 23.96 -13.59
CA PRO A 144 7.07 23.36 -14.37
C PRO A 144 7.80 22.33 -13.53
N PHE A 145 8.22 21.22 -14.14
CA PHE A 145 9.08 20.27 -13.43
C PHE A 145 10.43 20.93 -13.13
N PRO A 146 10.96 20.83 -11.91
CA PRO A 146 12.22 21.49 -11.58
C PRO A 146 13.40 20.81 -12.29
N GLU A 147 14.35 21.62 -12.75
CA GLU A 147 15.63 21.11 -13.28
C GLU A 147 16.50 20.50 -12.19
N ASP A 148 16.32 20.95 -10.94
CA ASP A 148 17.02 20.45 -9.78
C ASP A 148 16.16 19.51 -8.94
N VAL A 149 16.78 18.45 -8.46
CA VAL A 149 16.28 17.62 -7.37
C VAL A 149 17.07 17.92 -6.10
N PHE A 150 16.43 17.84 -4.94
CA PHE A 150 17.09 18.01 -3.66
C PHE A 150 17.28 16.69 -2.92
N ARG A 151 18.28 16.68 -2.04
CA ARG A 151 18.47 15.67 -1.00
C ARG A 151 18.89 16.32 0.31
N PHE A 152 18.71 15.61 1.40
CA PHE A 152 19.33 15.95 2.67
C PHE A 152 20.60 15.13 2.88
N THR A 153 21.59 15.78 3.47
CA THR A 153 22.84 15.18 3.95
C THR A 153 22.92 15.35 5.46
N GLU A 154 23.98 14.82 6.08
CA GLU A 154 24.28 15.05 7.50
C GLU A 154 24.42 16.53 7.88
N ASN A 155 24.73 17.42 6.93
CA ASN A 155 25.13 18.80 7.23
C ASN A 155 24.29 19.88 6.53
N GLY A 156 23.41 19.50 5.62
CA GLY A 156 22.72 20.45 4.76
C GLY A 156 21.74 19.83 3.76
N MET A 157 20.98 20.71 3.12
CA MET A 157 20.11 20.40 1.99
C MET A 157 20.86 20.76 0.71
N GLU A 158 21.01 19.79 -0.19
CA GLU A 158 21.72 19.96 -1.46
C GLU A 158 20.74 19.89 -2.62
N PHE A 159 20.95 20.75 -3.61
CA PHE A 159 20.26 20.74 -4.90
C PHE A 159 21.21 20.23 -5.97
N ILE A 160 20.76 19.26 -6.75
CA ILE A 160 21.50 18.60 -7.81
C ILE A 160 20.72 18.77 -9.09
N ASN A 161 21.35 19.38 -10.08
CA ASN A 161 20.79 19.52 -11.41
C ASN A 161 20.66 18.13 -12.07
N ALA A 162 19.47 17.76 -12.50
CA ALA A 162 19.15 16.43 -12.99
C ALA A 162 19.85 16.10 -14.32
N ASP A 163 20.12 17.11 -15.15
CA ASP A 163 20.76 16.91 -16.47
C ASP A 163 22.28 16.76 -16.36
N THR A 164 22.91 17.57 -15.50
CA THR A 164 24.38 17.62 -15.38
C THR A 164 24.92 16.79 -14.23
N ASN A 165 24.06 16.34 -13.31
CA ASN A 165 24.42 15.68 -12.06
C ASN A 165 25.43 16.50 -11.22
N ARG A 166 25.34 17.84 -11.32
CA ARG A 166 26.17 18.79 -10.57
C ARG A 166 25.35 19.44 -9.47
N LYS A 167 26.01 19.70 -8.35
CA LYS A 167 25.43 20.45 -7.23
C LYS A 167 25.32 21.93 -7.59
N ASP A 168 24.15 22.52 -7.35
CA ASP A 168 24.00 23.98 -7.31
C ASP A 168 24.46 24.49 -5.94
N GLU A 169 25.67 25.05 -5.89
CA GLU A 169 26.27 25.55 -4.64
C GLU A 169 25.51 26.75 -4.07
N ALA A 170 24.99 27.65 -4.91
CA ALA A 170 24.32 28.86 -4.46
C ALA A 170 22.96 28.52 -3.82
N LEU A 171 22.17 27.70 -4.49
CA LEU A 171 20.86 27.27 -4.02
C LEU A 171 20.99 26.38 -2.78
N SER A 172 21.92 25.42 -2.80
CA SER A 172 22.20 24.54 -1.64
C SER A 172 22.62 25.34 -0.40
N LYS A 173 23.49 26.34 -0.58
CA LYS A 173 23.92 27.22 0.51
C LYS A 173 22.75 28.01 1.08
N SER A 174 21.96 28.65 0.21
CA SER A 174 20.80 29.47 0.61
C SER A 174 19.78 28.68 1.44
N PHE A 175 19.41 27.48 1.00
CA PHE A 175 18.46 26.63 1.74
C PHE A 175 19.07 26.10 3.04
N THR A 176 20.33 25.67 3.03
CA THR A 176 21.00 25.17 4.22
C THR A 176 21.14 26.23 5.30
N GLU A 177 21.51 27.46 4.93
CA GLU A 177 21.61 28.59 5.87
C GLU A 177 20.25 28.95 6.45
N SER A 178 19.22 29.08 5.60
CA SER A 178 17.85 29.36 6.05
C SER A 178 17.29 28.27 6.99
N LEU A 179 17.56 26.99 6.70
CA LEU A 179 17.19 25.89 7.60
C LEU A 179 17.86 26.02 8.97
N LYS A 180 19.16 26.32 9.01
CA LYS A 180 19.91 26.53 10.26
C LYS A 180 19.38 27.72 11.04
N GLU A 181 19.07 28.83 10.36
CA GLU A 181 18.46 30.01 10.98
C GLU A 181 17.10 29.72 11.61
N LYS A 182 16.30 28.83 10.99
CA LYS A 182 15.02 28.35 11.56
C LYS A 182 15.20 27.29 12.65
N GLY A 183 16.43 26.90 12.95
CA GLY A 183 16.76 25.93 14.00
C GLY A 183 16.53 24.48 13.60
N PHE A 184 16.65 24.14 12.30
CA PHE A 184 16.59 22.76 11.82
C PHE A 184 17.82 21.97 12.26
N ALA A 185 17.61 20.79 12.87
CA ALA A 185 18.68 19.88 13.25
C ALA A 185 18.89 18.77 12.21
N PHE A 186 19.98 18.84 11.45
CA PHE A 186 20.33 17.77 10.50
C PHE A 186 20.74 16.46 11.22
N PRO A 187 20.64 15.29 10.56
CA PRO A 187 20.03 15.04 9.25
C PRO A 187 18.49 15.08 9.28
N ALA A 188 17.85 15.14 8.11
CA ALA A 188 16.41 14.91 8.00
C ALA A 188 16.09 13.43 8.22
N THR A 189 15.07 13.15 9.03
CA THR A 189 14.62 11.78 9.36
C THR A 189 13.33 11.38 8.63
N LEU A 190 12.60 12.34 8.08
CA LEU A 190 11.43 12.13 7.23
C LEU A 190 11.30 13.27 6.22
N ILE A 191 11.10 12.96 4.94
CA ILE A 191 10.90 13.96 3.86
C ILE A 191 9.59 13.66 3.14
N SER A 192 8.52 14.42 3.40
CA SER A 192 7.16 14.15 2.92
C SER A 192 6.64 15.25 2.03
N GLY A 193 6.29 14.93 0.79
CA GLY A 193 5.70 15.88 -0.15
C GLY A 193 5.03 15.16 -1.30
N ASN A 194 4.39 15.92 -2.18
CA ASN A 194 3.75 15.39 -3.37
C ASN A 194 4.60 15.72 -4.62
N PRO A 195 5.35 14.75 -5.19
CA PRO A 195 6.31 15.03 -6.25
C PRO A 195 5.70 15.22 -7.64
N THR A 196 4.36 15.16 -7.80
CA THR A 196 3.69 15.35 -9.10
C THR A 196 3.49 16.83 -9.42
N ASN A 197 3.58 17.18 -10.71
CA ASN A 197 3.18 18.50 -11.23
C ASN A 197 1.71 18.57 -11.66
N LEU A 198 0.93 17.48 -11.49
CA LEU A 198 -0.49 17.41 -11.85
C LEU A 198 -1.42 17.97 -10.74
N LYS A 199 -0.83 18.53 -9.69
CA LYS A 199 -1.53 19.14 -8.56
C LYS A 199 -1.97 20.57 -8.88
N PRO A 200 -3.00 21.10 -8.19
CA PRO A 200 -3.53 22.43 -8.48
C PRO A 200 -2.56 23.58 -8.12
N PHE A 201 -1.67 23.34 -7.15
CA PHE A 201 -0.59 24.23 -6.71
C PHE A 201 0.43 23.39 -5.93
N ASP A 202 1.62 23.92 -5.68
CA ASP A 202 2.67 23.26 -4.88
C ASP A 202 2.75 23.85 -3.46
N GLU A 203 2.80 22.98 -2.46
CA GLU A 203 3.07 23.34 -1.06
C GLU A 203 4.34 22.65 -0.54
N GLY A 204 5.29 22.37 -1.44
CA GLY A 204 6.57 21.79 -1.07
C GLY A 204 6.49 20.55 -0.18
N TYR A 205 7.29 20.54 0.89
CA TYR A 205 7.57 19.36 1.70
C TYR A 205 7.46 19.65 3.21
N PHE A 206 6.88 18.69 3.93
CA PHE A 206 7.05 18.55 5.38
C PHE A 206 8.26 17.68 5.67
N VAL A 207 9.24 18.23 6.38
CA VAL A 207 10.49 17.55 6.72
C VAL A 207 10.65 17.48 8.23
N LYS A 208 10.86 16.26 8.74
CA LYS A 208 11.20 16.02 10.14
C LYS A 208 12.72 16.00 10.29
N ASP A 209 13.21 16.76 11.24
CA ASP A 209 14.63 16.87 11.55
C ASP A 209 15.09 15.74 12.51
N SER A 210 16.35 15.75 12.95
CA SER A 210 16.92 14.73 13.86
C SER A 210 16.44 14.85 15.31
N GLN A 211 15.88 16.00 15.68
CA GLN A 211 15.29 16.26 17.00
C GLN A 211 13.76 16.05 17.02
N GLY A 212 13.18 15.62 15.89
CA GLY A 212 11.75 15.39 15.73
C GLY A 212 10.95 16.63 15.33
N GLY A 213 11.58 17.80 15.22
CA GLY A 213 10.92 19.03 14.77
C GLY A 213 10.48 18.92 13.31
N VAL A 214 9.26 19.36 13.02
CA VAL A 214 8.71 19.33 11.65
C VAL A 214 8.74 20.73 11.03
N PHE A 215 9.29 20.82 9.83
CA PHE A 215 9.43 22.03 9.06
C PHE A 215 8.68 21.91 7.73
N HIS A 216 7.96 22.95 7.37
CA HIS A 216 7.34 23.12 6.07
C HIS A 216 8.32 23.91 5.18
N ILE A 217 8.79 23.29 4.11
CA ILE A 217 9.83 23.80 3.21
C ILE A 217 9.22 23.99 1.82
N ARG A 218 9.25 25.21 1.32
CA ARG A 218 8.81 25.60 -0.02
C ARG A 218 9.90 26.37 -0.75
N ARG A 219 9.81 26.41 -2.08
CA ARG A 219 10.58 27.31 -2.95
C ARG A 219 9.59 28.29 -3.59
N VAL A 220 9.75 29.57 -3.32
CA VAL A 220 8.88 30.63 -3.83
C VAL A 220 9.76 31.67 -4.50
N MET A 221 9.54 31.94 -5.79
CA MET A 221 10.39 32.84 -6.59
C MET A 221 11.89 32.52 -6.43
N ASP A 222 12.23 31.23 -6.50
CA ASP A 222 13.59 30.68 -6.31
C ASP A 222 14.24 30.93 -4.94
N GLN A 223 13.46 31.37 -3.95
CA GLN A 223 13.94 31.61 -2.60
C GLN A 223 13.38 30.57 -1.60
N PRO A 224 14.14 30.25 -0.55
CA PRO A 224 13.66 29.38 0.51
C PRO A 224 12.55 30.05 1.32
N ASP A 225 11.39 29.40 1.37
CA ASP A 225 10.32 29.74 2.32
C ASP A 225 10.14 28.57 3.29
N ILE A 226 10.72 28.73 4.48
CA ILE A 226 10.83 27.68 5.49
C ILE A 226 10.14 28.12 6.77
N ARG A 227 9.24 27.28 7.26
CA ARG A 227 8.48 27.50 8.50
C ARG A 227 8.62 26.30 9.42
N LYS A 228 9.00 26.55 10.67
CA LYS A 228 8.87 25.54 11.73
C LYS A 228 7.39 25.42 12.09
N THR A 229 6.85 24.21 12.03
CA THR A 229 5.43 23.96 12.32
C THR A 229 5.19 23.88 13.83
N THR A 230 3.91 23.89 14.24
CA THR A 230 3.49 23.67 15.63
C THR A 230 3.28 22.19 15.98
N ILE A 231 3.66 21.27 15.08
CA ILE A 231 3.49 19.82 15.29
C ILE A 231 4.47 19.38 16.39
N PRO A 232 4.01 18.67 17.44
CA PRO A 232 4.86 18.20 18.53
C PRO A 232 5.96 17.24 18.05
N ALA A 233 7.20 17.46 18.51
CA ALA A 233 8.37 16.70 18.08
C ALA A 233 8.40 15.26 18.64
N ASP A 234 7.74 15.03 19.76
CA ASP A 234 7.67 13.76 20.50
C ASP A 234 6.50 12.86 20.08
N MET A 235 5.71 13.26 19.09
CA MET A 235 4.52 12.52 18.64
C MET A 235 4.84 11.14 18.02
N GLY A 236 6.10 10.86 17.67
CA GLY A 236 6.47 9.60 17.03
C GLY A 236 5.87 9.48 15.63
N ILE A 237 6.09 10.50 14.79
CA ILE A 237 5.57 10.57 13.42
C ILE A 237 6.22 9.48 12.57
N LEU A 238 5.39 8.61 12.00
CA LEU A 238 5.78 7.54 11.09
C LEU A 238 5.90 8.05 9.65
N ASP A 239 4.85 8.72 9.16
CA ASP A 239 4.84 9.32 7.83
C ASP A 239 3.85 10.48 7.77
N ILE A 240 4.05 11.33 6.76
CA ILE A 240 3.13 12.40 6.38
C ILE A 240 2.90 12.26 4.89
N ALA A 241 1.65 12.34 4.46
CA ALA A 241 1.33 12.30 3.05
C ALA A 241 0.48 13.51 2.68
N VAL A 242 1.04 14.30 1.76
CA VAL A 242 0.57 15.63 1.36
C VAL A 242 -0.44 15.48 0.22
N SER A 243 -1.50 16.28 0.27
CA SER A 243 -2.56 16.30 -0.74
C SER A 243 -3.04 17.73 -0.98
N GLU A 244 -2.42 18.39 -1.97
CA GLU A 244 -2.79 19.74 -2.36
C GLU A 244 -4.16 19.74 -3.05
N ASN A 245 -5.08 20.53 -2.52
CA ASN A 245 -6.44 20.67 -3.03
C ASN A 245 -6.89 22.13 -2.95
N GLN A 246 -7.69 22.57 -3.92
CA GLN A 246 -8.21 23.94 -4.01
C GLN A 246 -8.97 24.40 -2.76
N ARG A 247 -9.55 23.46 -2.00
CA ARG A 247 -10.29 23.73 -0.75
C ARG A 247 -9.41 24.32 0.34
N ARG A 248 -8.11 24.02 0.35
CA ARG A 248 -7.15 24.49 1.37
C ARG A 248 -7.66 24.31 2.81
N GLU A 249 -8.31 23.19 3.11
CA GLU A 249 -8.73 22.87 4.48
C GLU A 249 -7.59 22.25 5.30
N PHE A 250 -6.78 21.41 4.65
CA PHE A 250 -5.64 20.73 5.26
C PHE A 250 -4.56 20.47 4.22
N TYR A 251 -3.31 20.34 4.69
CA TYR A 251 -2.16 20.01 3.84
C TYR A 251 -2.07 18.51 3.52
N GLY A 252 -2.48 17.64 4.44
CA GLY A 252 -2.36 16.20 4.29
C GLY A 252 -2.72 15.43 5.57
N ILE A 253 -2.45 14.13 5.55
CA ILE A 253 -2.60 13.23 6.70
C ILE A 253 -1.23 12.97 7.32
N LEU A 254 -1.16 13.07 8.65
CA LEU A 254 -0.06 12.66 9.50
C LEU A 254 -0.43 11.35 10.21
N MET A 255 0.51 10.41 10.25
CA MET A 255 0.34 9.12 10.91
C MET A 255 1.45 8.92 11.95
N THR A 256 1.06 8.46 13.14
CA THR A 256 2.03 8.13 14.20
C THR A 256 2.39 6.64 14.17
N GLU A 257 3.51 6.29 14.80
CA GLU A 257 3.91 4.89 14.99
C GLU A 257 2.87 4.07 15.80
N LYS A 258 2.06 4.76 16.61
CA LYS A 258 1.00 4.15 17.42
C LYS A 258 -0.31 3.94 16.65
N GLY A 259 -0.38 4.35 15.38
CA GLY A 259 -1.58 4.24 14.57
C GLY A 259 -2.60 5.37 14.80
N GLU A 260 -2.16 6.52 15.31
CA GLU A 260 -3.01 7.70 15.40
C GLU A 260 -2.99 8.44 14.05
N LEU A 261 -4.13 8.98 13.65
CA LEU A 261 -4.34 9.69 12.39
C LEU A 261 -4.75 11.13 12.64
N PHE A 262 -4.07 12.07 11.99
CA PHE A 262 -4.39 13.49 12.07
C PHE A 262 -4.40 14.14 10.69
N LEU A 263 -5.28 15.11 10.47
CA LEU A 263 -5.12 16.07 9.38
C LEU A 263 -4.28 17.25 9.86
N ILE A 264 -3.39 17.72 9.01
CA ILE A 264 -2.62 18.94 9.25
C ILE A 264 -3.43 20.12 8.71
N ALA A 265 -4.11 20.86 9.57
CA ALA A 265 -4.92 22.01 9.19
C ALA A 265 -4.12 23.04 8.41
N TRP A 266 -4.76 23.63 7.41
CA TRP A 266 -4.15 24.64 6.56
C TRP A 266 -3.79 25.90 7.38
N ASP A 267 -2.69 26.56 7.01
CA ASP A 267 -2.07 27.76 7.63
C ASP A 267 -1.63 27.67 9.11
N SER A 268 -2.39 26.97 9.95
CA SER A 268 -2.14 26.87 11.40
C SER A 268 -1.24 25.69 11.78
N TYR A 269 -1.15 24.65 10.94
CA TYR A 269 -0.55 23.36 11.26
C TYR A 269 -1.18 22.64 12.47
N ALA A 270 -2.36 23.08 12.90
CA ALA A 270 -3.10 22.41 13.96
C ALA A 270 -3.47 20.99 13.53
N LEU A 271 -3.40 20.05 14.45
CA LEU A 271 -3.72 18.66 14.18
C LEU A 271 -5.20 18.40 14.47
N ILE A 272 -5.95 18.00 13.44
CA ILE A 272 -7.35 17.59 13.57
C ILE A 272 -7.36 16.07 13.72
N PRO A 273 -7.78 15.52 14.86
CA PRO A 273 -7.80 14.08 15.06
C PRO A 273 -8.85 13.43 14.16
N LEU A 274 -8.48 12.31 13.54
CA LEU A 274 -9.42 11.46 12.81
C LEU A 274 -9.80 10.24 13.66
N PRO A 275 -11.02 9.69 13.52
CA PRO A 275 -11.42 8.50 14.25
C PRO A 275 -10.62 7.29 13.74
N PHE A 276 -9.76 6.72 14.58
CA PHE A 276 -9.01 5.50 14.27
C PHE A 276 -9.44 4.41 15.26
N ASP A 277 -10.00 3.32 14.77
CA ASP A 277 -10.27 2.13 15.58
C ASP A 277 -9.46 0.96 15.01
N GLY A 278 -8.49 0.48 15.80
CA GLY A 278 -7.63 -0.65 15.43
C GLY A 278 -6.74 -0.41 14.21
N PHE A 279 -6.42 0.85 13.86
CA PHE A 279 -5.55 1.15 12.71
C PHE A 279 -4.11 0.69 12.95
N ASP A 280 -3.64 -0.26 12.15
CA ASP A 280 -2.22 -0.59 12.04
C ASP A 280 -1.65 0.05 10.75
N PRO A 281 -0.83 1.12 10.84
CA PRO A 281 -0.29 1.79 9.65
C PRO A 281 0.58 0.87 8.80
N ARG A 282 1.10 -0.21 9.40
CA ARG A 282 1.97 -1.17 8.73
C ARG A 282 1.21 -2.26 8.00
N ARG A 283 -0.11 -2.39 8.19
CA ARG A 283 -0.92 -3.48 7.63
C ARG A 283 -2.27 -3.04 7.11
N MET A 284 -2.57 -1.75 7.20
CA MET A 284 -3.84 -1.21 6.75
C MET A 284 -3.64 -0.03 5.83
N ASP A 285 -4.42 0.01 4.77
CA ASP A 285 -4.49 1.15 3.87
C ASP A 285 -5.49 2.17 4.44
N VAL A 286 -5.18 3.46 4.26
CA VAL A 286 -6.03 4.57 4.67
C VAL A 286 -6.57 5.26 3.43
N LYS A 287 -7.87 5.51 3.39
CA LYS A 287 -8.49 6.34 2.37
C LYS A 287 -9.40 7.36 3.01
N LEU A 288 -9.23 8.63 2.63
CA LEU A 288 -10.12 9.71 3.00
C LEU A 288 -10.86 10.21 1.76
N LEU A 289 -12.18 10.08 1.78
CA LEU A 289 -13.07 10.64 0.78
C LEU A 289 -13.73 11.88 1.34
N VAL A 290 -13.62 12.99 0.62
CA VAL A 290 -14.22 14.27 0.97
C VAL A 290 -15.15 14.68 -0.16
N ASN A 291 -16.37 15.02 0.20
CA ASN A 291 -17.37 15.61 -0.69
C ASN A 291 -18.01 16.82 0.02
N PRO A 292 -18.90 17.60 -0.64
CA PRO A 292 -19.51 18.78 -0.02
C PRO A 292 -20.13 18.52 1.37
N LEU A 293 -20.80 17.39 1.56
CA LEU A 293 -21.61 17.10 2.75
C LEU A 293 -20.87 16.32 3.84
N TYR A 294 -20.01 15.38 3.45
CA TYR A 294 -19.44 14.39 4.37
C TYR A 294 -17.96 14.17 4.12
N ARG A 295 -17.29 13.68 5.16
CA ARG A 295 -15.92 13.14 5.10
C ARG A 295 -16.01 11.66 5.48
N THR A 296 -15.37 10.77 4.74
CA THR A 296 -15.42 9.33 5.00
C THR A 296 -14.01 8.79 5.07
N LEU A 297 -13.61 8.36 6.27
CA LEU A 297 -12.37 7.65 6.49
C LEU A 297 -12.62 6.15 6.33
N ILE A 298 -11.78 5.49 5.56
CA ILE A 298 -11.86 4.07 5.26
C ILE A 298 -10.50 3.47 5.58
N LEU A 299 -10.50 2.45 6.42
CA LEU A 299 -9.34 1.69 6.84
C LEU A 299 -9.50 0.26 6.31
N THR A 300 -8.62 -0.15 5.41
CA THR A 300 -8.67 -1.47 4.76
C THR A 300 -7.56 -2.35 5.28
N GLY A 301 -7.91 -3.41 6.00
CA GLY A 301 -6.96 -4.40 6.51
C GLY A 301 -6.96 -5.70 5.70
N GLU A 302 -6.49 -6.78 6.32
CA GLU A 302 -6.40 -8.13 5.73
C GLU A 302 -7.77 -8.79 5.56
N ASP A 303 -8.65 -8.64 6.55
CA ASP A 303 -9.90 -9.40 6.67
C ASP A 303 -11.15 -8.52 6.81
N ARG A 304 -10.98 -7.19 6.84
CA ARG A 304 -12.06 -6.25 7.08
C ARG A 304 -11.77 -4.86 6.53
N VAL A 305 -12.83 -4.18 6.12
CA VAL A 305 -12.83 -2.75 5.82
C VAL A 305 -13.65 -2.05 6.90
N HIS A 306 -13.04 -1.11 7.61
CA HIS A 306 -13.71 -0.26 8.57
C HIS A 306 -13.89 1.14 7.97
N ALA A 307 -15.12 1.65 7.95
CA ALA A 307 -15.42 2.97 7.42
C ALA A 307 -16.14 3.80 8.48
N THR A 308 -15.71 5.05 8.65
CA THR A 308 -16.35 6.04 9.53
C THR A 308 -16.67 7.28 8.72
N VAL A 309 -17.95 7.67 8.72
CA VAL A 309 -18.41 8.93 8.14
C VAL A 309 -18.44 10.01 9.21
N MET A 310 -18.00 11.20 8.83
CA MET A 310 -17.93 12.39 9.64
C MET A 310 -18.65 13.55 8.95
N ASP A 311 -19.03 14.54 9.74
CA ASP A 311 -19.51 15.83 9.23
C ASP A 311 -18.34 16.69 8.69
N THR A 312 -18.64 17.94 8.35
CA THR A 312 -17.67 18.92 7.83
C THR A 312 -16.66 19.40 8.88
N GLU A 313 -16.93 19.17 10.17
CA GLU A 313 -16.06 19.50 11.30
C GLU A 313 -15.28 18.27 11.81
N TYR A 314 -15.28 17.19 11.04
CA TYR A 314 -14.60 15.93 11.34
C TYR A 314 -15.12 15.20 12.58
N GLN A 315 -16.36 15.50 13.02
CA GLN A 315 -17.01 14.75 14.09
C GLN A 315 -17.62 13.46 13.54
N PRO A 316 -17.39 12.30 14.17
CA PRO A 316 -17.91 11.02 13.70
C PRO A 316 -19.43 10.96 13.84
N LEU A 317 -20.11 10.52 12.77
CA LEU A 317 -21.57 10.37 12.73
C LEU A 317 -21.99 8.90 12.76
N LYS A 318 -21.31 8.04 11.99
CA LYS A 318 -21.63 6.61 11.85
C LYS A 318 -20.40 5.82 11.44
N SER A 319 -20.33 4.55 11.85
CA SER A 319 -19.28 3.62 11.43
C SER A 319 -19.86 2.30 10.93
N PHE A 320 -19.13 1.64 10.05
CA PHE A 320 -19.50 0.35 9.45
C PHE A 320 -18.25 -0.50 9.23
N THR A 321 -18.37 -1.79 9.53
CA THR A 321 -17.28 -2.76 9.33
C THR A 321 -17.76 -3.88 8.42
N LEU A 322 -17.07 -4.08 7.30
CA LEU A 322 -17.36 -5.13 6.33
C LEU A 322 -16.25 -6.19 6.37
N PRO A 323 -16.52 -7.41 6.88
CA PRO A 323 -15.56 -8.49 6.80
C PRO A 323 -15.43 -9.03 5.36
N PHE A 324 -14.23 -9.44 4.98
CA PHE A 324 -13.94 -10.11 3.71
C PHE A 324 -12.76 -11.08 3.86
N SER A 325 -12.55 -11.96 2.88
CA SER A 325 -11.40 -12.87 2.86
C SER A 325 -10.57 -12.57 1.62
N GLN A 326 -9.28 -12.26 1.81
CA GLN A 326 -8.32 -12.14 0.71
C GLN A 326 -7.85 -13.49 0.20
N THR A 327 -7.95 -14.52 1.03
CA THR A 327 -7.52 -15.88 0.73
C THR A 327 -8.56 -16.54 -0.17
N GLY A 328 -8.09 -17.16 -1.26
CA GLY A 328 -8.93 -18.02 -2.10
C GLY A 328 -9.52 -19.19 -1.29
N SER A 329 -10.33 -20.03 -1.96
CA SER A 329 -10.94 -21.24 -1.38
C SER A 329 -10.04 -21.94 -0.34
N GLU A 330 -10.55 -22.14 0.89
CA GLU A 330 -9.84 -22.88 1.95
C GLU A 330 -9.38 -24.27 1.46
N MET A 331 -10.16 -24.89 0.58
CA MET A 331 -9.79 -26.17 -0.05
C MET A 331 -8.56 -26.04 -0.95
N ALA A 332 -8.45 -24.95 -1.71
CA ALA A 332 -7.28 -24.68 -2.53
C ALA A 332 -6.05 -24.40 -1.66
N GLY A 333 -6.20 -23.67 -0.55
CA GLY A 333 -5.14 -23.46 0.44
C GLY A 333 -4.67 -24.77 1.07
N ASN A 334 -5.59 -25.62 1.53
CA ASN A 334 -5.26 -26.92 2.11
C ASN A 334 -4.61 -27.87 1.09
N ALA A 335 -5.08 -27.88 -0.16
CA ALA A 335 -4.46 -28.64 -1.24
C ALA A 335 -3.05 -28.12 -1.56
N LYS A 336 -2.85 -26.81 -1.55
CA LYS A 336 -1.53 -26.18 -1.68
C LYS A 336 -0.63 -26.65 -0.55
N ASP A 337 -1.02 -26.52 0.70
CA ASP A 337 -0.20 -26.93 1.84
C ASP A 337 0.10 -28.43 1.86
N PHE A 338 -0.85 -29.26 1.42
CA PHE A 338 -0.65 -30.70 1.27
C PHE A 338 0.41 -31.02 0.22
N LEU A 339 0.39 -30.32 -0.92
CA LEU A 339 1.39 -30.51 -1.96
C LEU A 339 2.73 -29.91 -1.51
N PHE A 340 2.71 -28.66 -1.04
CA PHE A 340 3.82 -27.73 -0.78
C PHE A 340 4.08 -27.56 0.73
N PRO A 341 4.97 -28.36 1.35
CA PRO A 341 5.24 -28.26 2.79
C PRO A 341 5.97 -26.97 3.18
N PHE A 342 6.69 -26.39 2.22
CA PHE A 342 7.25 -25.06 2.31
C PHE A 342 6.98 -24.35 1.00
N THR A 343 6.79 -23.03 1.07
CA THR A 343 6.74 -22.17 -0.11
C THR A 343 7.63 -20.97 0.10
N LEU A 344 8.11 -20.41 -0.99
CA LEU A 344 8.97 -19.24 -0.98
C LEU A 344 8.22 -18.13 -1.65
N SER A 345 7.84 -17.14 -0.85
CA SER A 345 7.26 -15.90 -1.37
C SER A 345 8.37 -14.87 -1.53
N LEU A 346 8.41 -14.23 -2.68
CA LEU A 346 9.19 -13.02 -2.91
C LEU A 346 8.32 -11.75 -2.72
N GLU A 347 7.00 -11.92 -2.68
CA GLU A 347 6.05 -10.83 -2.54
C GLU A 347 5.64 -10.68 -1.07
N SER A 348 5.65 -9.44 -0.60
CA SER A 348 5.02 -9.03 0.65
C SER A 348 3.83 -8.14 0.31
N PRO A 349 2.62 -8.40 0.86
CA PRO A 349 1.49 -7.48 0.67
C PRO A 349 1.77 -6.06 1.20
N TRP A 350 2.67 -5.97 2.18
CA TRP A 350 2.90 -4.79 3.01
C TRP A 350 4.21 -4.06 2.74
N GLN A 351 5.01 -4.55 1.80
CA GLN A 351 6.28 -3.92 1.40
C GLN A 351 6.42 -4.03 -0.12
N ASN A 352 6.75 -2.91 -0.75
CA ASN A 352 7.01 -2.86 -2.18
C ASN A 352 8.47 -3.19 -2.49
N GLN A 353 8.98 -4.26 -1.88
CA GLN A 353 10.33 -4.78 -2.07
C GLN A 353 10.30 -6.30 -2.07
N ALA A 354 11.10 -6.92 -2.94
CA ALA A 354 11.27 -8.36 -2.93
C ALA A 354 11.90 -8.78 -1.59
N SER A 355 11.17 -9.57 -0.81
CA SER A 355 11.67 -10.13 0.45
C SER A 355 11.57 -11.63 0.39
N LEU A 356 12.69 -12.33 0.65
CA LEU A 356 12.72 -13.78 0.65
C LEU A 356 12.04 -14.31 1.92
N GLN A 357 10.79 -14.73 1.81
CA GLN A 357 10.04 -15.27 2.95
C GLN A 357 9.78 -16.76 2.75
N LEU A 358 10.30 -17.57 3.67
CA LEU A 358 9.97 -18.99 3.75
C LEU A 358 8.68 -19.15 4.55
N GLN A 359 7.61 -19.50 3.86
CA GLN A 359 6.32 -19.81 4.47
C GLN A 359 6.24 -21.32 4.70
N LYS A 360 5.93 -21.71 5.94
CA LYS A 360 5.68 -23.11 6.31
C LYS A 360 4.22 -23.42 5.97
N GLY A 361 3.98 -24.57 5.36
CA GLY A 361 2.61 -25.04 5.15
C GLY A 361 1.94 -25.44 6.47
N SER A 362 0.61 -25.53 6.44
CA SER A 362 -0.21 -25.94 7.58
C SER A 362 0.00 -27.41 7.95
N LEU A 363 -0.78 -27.92 8.91
CA LEU A 363 -0.79 -29.33 9.33
C LEU A 363 -1.03 -30.31 8.15
N TRP A 364 -1.69 -29.86 7.07
CA TRP A 364 -1.89 -30.63 5.84
C TRP A 364 -0.58 -31.05 5.15
N SER A 365 0.49 -30.27 5.34
CA SER A 365 1.82 -30.58 4.81
C SER A 365 2.40 -31.89 5.36
N PHE A 366 2.06 -32.26 6.59
CA PHE A 366 2.44 -33.56 7.15
C PHE A 366 1.79 -34.71 6.38
N GLY A 367 0.54 -34.55 5.98
CA GLY A 367 -0.16 -35.54 5.15
C GLY A 367 0.54 -35.78 3.83
N GLY A 368 1.00 -34.71 3.16
CA GLY A 368 1.77 -34.79 1.92
C GLY A 368 3.11 -35.50 2.09
N ILE A 369 3.85 -35.17 3.16
CA ILE A 369 5.13 -35.80 3.49
C ILE A 369 4.93 -37.31 3.75
N VAL A 370 3.93 -37.68 4.54
CA VAL A 370 3.62 -39.09 4.83
C VAL A 370 3.24 -39.84 3.56
N LEU A 371 2.41 -39.26 2.70
CA LEU A 371 2.06 -39.86 1.41
C LEU A 371 3.30 -40.05 0.53
N ALA A 372 4.18 -39.05 0.43
CA ALA A 372 5.43 -39.14 -0.33
C ALA A 372 6.32 -40.29 0.19
N MET A 373 6.44 -40.44 1.51
CA MET A 373 7.17 -41.54 2.13
C MET A 373 6.53 -42.90 1.82
N ILE A 374 5.20 -43.04 1.92
CA ILE A 374 4.50 -44.29 1.61
C ILE A 374 4.69 -44.68 0.14
N LEU A 375 4.53 -43.72 -0.78
CA LEU A 375 4.72 -43.96 -2.22
C LEU A 375 6.18 -44.37 -2.52
N TYR A 376 7.14 -43.72 -1.89
CA TYR A 376 8.55 -44.09 -2.00
C TYR A 376 8.84 -45.49 -1.44
N LEU A 377 8.21 -45.87 -0.32
CA LEU A 377 8.31 -47.21 0.27
C LEU A 377 7.74 -48.30 -0.64
N ILE A 378 6.58 -48.04 -1.26
CA ILE A 378 5.98 -48.96 -2.23
C ILE A 378 6.90 -49.14 -3.44
N PHE A 379 7.56 -48.06 -3.89
CA PHE A 379 8.54 -48.11 -4.97
C PHE A 379 9.81 -48.90 -4.57
N LEU A 380 10.31 -48.70 -3.35
CA LEU A 380 11.48 -49.41 -2.80
C LEU A 380 11.25 -50.90 -2.57
N ARG A 381 10.01 -51.31 -2.27
CA ARG A 381 9.64 -52.74 -2.18
C ARG A 381 9.94 -53.51 -3.47
N ARG A 382 10.17 -52.82 -4.60
CA ARG A 382 10.60 -53.43 -5.87
C ARG A 382 12.13 -53.50 -6.07
N LYS A 383 12.97 -52.93 -5.18
CA LYS A 383 14.41 -52.70 -5.47
C LYS A 383 15.44 -53.04 -4.37
N GLY A 384 15.06 -53.52 -3.18
CA GLY A 384 16.02 -54.08 -2.21
C GLY A 384 16.03 -53.43 -0.82
N PRO A 385 17.10 -53.63 0.00
CA PRO A 385 17.05 -53.43 1.45
C PRO A 385 17.06 -51.97 1.91
N PHE A 386 16.18 -51.69 2.88
CA PHE A 386 15.80 -50.38 3.44
C PHE A 386 16.96 -49.48 3.93
N HIS A 387 18.04 -50.08 4.44
CA HIS A 387 19.11 -49.36 5.15
C HIS A 387 20.00 -48.48 4.25
N ARG A 388 19.93 -48.63 2.92
CA ARG A 388 20.72 -47.83 1.97
C ARG A 388 20.08 -46.48 1.59
N HIS A 389 18.83 -46.24 2.00
CA HIS A 389 18.02 -45.10 1.55
C HIS A 389 17.76 -44.03 2.62
N GLY A 390 18.46 -44.05 3.76
CA GLY A 390 18.25 -43.10 4.86
C GLY A 390 18.36 -41.62 4.46
N GLY A 391 19.33 -41.28 3.59
CA GLY A 391 19.47 -39.91 3.07
C GLY A 391 18.31 -39.47 2.16
N GLU A 392 17.63 -40.41 1.51
CA GLU A 392 16.50 -40.14 0.61
C GLU A 392 15.21 -39.93 1.42
N PHE A 393 15.05 -40.62 2.55
CA PHE A 393 13.97 -40.32 3.51
C PHE A 393 14.14 -38.95 4.18
N GLY A 394 15.37 -38.59 4.56
CA GLY A 394 15.65 -37.23 5.07
C GLY A 394 15.34 -36.15 4.04
N PHE A 395 15.66 -36.41 2.77
CA PHE A 395 15.32 -35.51 1.66
C PHE A 395 13.80 -35.37 1.48
N LEU A 396 13.04 -36.46 1.54
CA LEU A 396 11.57 -36.44 1.45
C LEU A 396 10.90 -35.76 2.65
N MET A 397 11.45 -35.88 3.86
CA MET A 397 10.95 -35.13 5.01
C MET A 397 11.05 -33.62 4.81
N LEU A 398 12.10 -33.15 4.13
CA LEU A 398 12.32 -31.72 3.89
C LEU A 398 11.53 -31.19 2.70
N THR A 399 11.24 -32.02 1.70
CA THR A 399 10.74 -31.59 0.39
C THR A 399 9.34 -32.11 0.06
N GLY A 400 8.82 -33.07 0.83
CA GLY A 400 7.50 -33.66 0.62
C GLY A 400 7.35 -34.31 -0.77
N LEU A 401 6.21 -34.07 -1.41
CA LEU A 401 5.86 -34.70 -2.69
C LEU A 401 6.78 -34.26 -3.85
N PHE A 402 7.41 -33.08 -3.83
CA PHE A 402 8.34 -32.67 -4.90
C PHE A 402 9.62 -33.46 -4.88
N GLY A 403 10.15 -33.79 -3.70
CA GLY A 403 11.37 -34.58 -3.59
C GLY A 403 11.23 -35.96 -4.21
N LEU A 404 10.00 -36.49 -4.25
CA LEU A 404 9.69 -37.77 -4.86
C LEU A 404 10.00 -37.77 -6.36
N LEU A 405 9.72 -36.67 -7.08
CA LEU A 405 9.91 -36.60 -8.53
C LEU A 405 11.39 -36.75 -8.92
N PRO A 406 12.35 -35.92 -8.42
CA PRO A 406 13.76 -36.12 -8.72
C PRO A 406 14.32 -37.45 -8.21
N LEU A 407 13.80 -37.98 -7.11
CA LEU A 407 14.21 -39.30 -6.60
C LEU A 407 13.81 -40.44 -7.55
N LEU A 408 12.64 -40.34 -8.21
CA LEU A 408 12.18 -41.34 -9.18
C LEU A 408 12.86 -41.20 -10.56
N PHE A 409 13.13 -39.96 -11.01
CA PHE A 409 13.69 -39.69 -12.34
C PHE A 409 15.22 -39.77 -12.40
N VAL A 410 15.94 -39.39 -11.35
CA VAL A 410 17.42 -39.47 -11.30
C VAL A 410 17.82 -40.86 -10.81
N ARG A 411 17.83 -41.82 -11.76
CA ARG A 411 18.07 -43.25 -11.53
C ARG A 411 19.38 -43.54 -10.76
N GLU A 412 19.27 -44.43 -9.79
CA GLU A 412 20.35 -45.35 -9.45
C GLU A 412 20.30 -46.50 -10.46
N ASN A 413 21.39 -46.70 -11.21
CA ASN A 413 21.64 -48.00 -11.84
C ASN A 413 22.18 -48.95 -10.79
#